data_AF-A0A072TWL5-F1
#
_entry.id   AF-A0A072TWL5-F1
#
_cell.length_a   1.000
_cell.length_b   1.000
_cell.length_c   1.000
_cell.angle_alpha   90.00
_cell.angle_beta   90.00
_cell.angle_gamma   90.00
#
_symmetry.space_group_name_H-M   'P 1'
#
loop_
_entity.id
_entity.type
_entity.pdbx_description
1 polymer ?
#
loop_
_entity_poly.entity_id
_entity_poly.type
_entity_poly.pdbx_seq_one_letter_code
_entity_poly.pdbx_strand_id
1 'polypeptide(L)'
;MLKRFSSLLILGFITFSISSLIFILIHQNNSIFNFVDGFSNINATTVTVTVFKQTPQNVVTNSSVDKVLGDKYQNLMPARIFQSQQPPQTHKISDIGNKGPKYDSLEHQKKHHSLASANDRFLDGLLVSTFDEASCLSRFKSHLYRKASPYKPSAYLLSKLRNYEHLHRSCGPNTKPYSKIMTKGPKFSKGDADTKCKYLVWTASNGLGNRMITLAAAFLYAILTDRVLLVKFGADMFGLFCEPFPDSSWLLPRNFPYWKDQKHIETYESMLMNSKKNRSKELLPQFLILNLQHTHDGHNNYFHCDQSQALLQKVPVLILRSDQYFVPSLFIIPSFSQELSKLFPEKDTVFHHLGRYLFHPSNEAWELISRFYETHLAKANEKIGLQIRVYNPHQVPHRTIVNEIIACSLQHKLLPELNVQKTAKSFLKKQTPKAVLVASLYSEYGEQLKTIYKANTTVTGEVIKVYQPSHEGRQKSNNDTHNIKAWTEIYLLSLCDALITSPKSTFGYVAHSLGGLKPWILHRAYGETIPNPPCQRAKSMEPCFHYPPKYDCRANLTTDFTSLFHHMKHCEDKNGGLRLVNANR
;
A
#
# COMPACT_ATOMS: atom_id res chain seq x y z
N MET A 1 -5.59 55.49 -23.17
CA MET A 1 -4.62 54.44 -22.79
C MET A 1 -5.27 53.07 -22.44
N LEU A 2 -6.51 52.77 -22.90
CA LEU A 2 -7.18 51.49 -22.58
C LEU A 2 -7.32 50.51 -23.77
N LYS A 3 -7.17 50.95 -25.03
CA LYS A 3 -7.30 50.05 -26.20
C LYS A 3 -6.03 49.20 -26.47
N ARG A 4 -4.84 49.65 -26.03
CA ARG A 4 -3.58 48.90 -26.20
C ARG A 4 -3.41 47.71 -25.23
N PHE A 5 -4.12 47.71 -24.10
CA PHE A 5 -4.05 46.62 -23.11
C PHE A 5 -4.89 45.39 -23.50
N SER A 6 -5.99 45.58 -24.24
CA SER A 6 -6.84 44.47 -24.70
C SER A 6 -6.15 43.61 -25.77
N SER A 7 -5.43 44.24 -26.71
CA SER A 7 -4.70 43.52 -27.76
C SER A 7 -3.52 42.70 -27.25
N LEU A 8 -2.84 43.16 -26.19
CA LEU A 8 -1.73 42.42 -25.55
C LEU A 8 -2.22 41.22 -24.74
N LEU A 9 -3.41 41.29 -24.15
CA LEU A 9 -4.02 40.19 -23.41
C LEU A 9 -4.51 39.08 -24.35
N ILE A 10 -5.08 39.42 -25.50
CA ILE A 10 -5.51 38.44 -26.51
C ILE A 10 -4.30 37.74 -27.15
N LEU A 11 -3.20 38.46 -27.41
CA LEU A 11 -1.97 37.86 -27.93
C LEU A 11 -1.29 36.93 -26.90
N GLY A 12 -1.40 37.25 -25.61
CA GLY A 12 -0.95 36.39 -24.50
C GLY A 12 -1.71 35.07 -24.40
N PHE A 13 -3.04 35.08 -24.60
CA PHE A 13 -3.85 33.86 -24.56
C PHE A 13 -3.61 32.93 -25.76
N ILE A 14 -3.38 33.48 -26.95
CA ILE A 14 -3.10 32.68 -28.16
C ILE A 14 -1.71 32.05 -28.08
N THR A 15 -0.70 32.80 -27.63
CA THR A 15 0.67 32.29 -27.48
C THR A 15 0.79 31.25 -26.36
N PHE A 16 0.07 31.43 -25.25
CA PHE A 16 0.02 30.44 -24.17
C PHE A 16 -0.69 29.14 -24.60
N SER A 17 -1.76 29.26 -25.40
CA SER A 17 -2.49 28.09 -25.91
C SER A 17 -1.65 27.28 -26.90
N ILE A 18 -0.94 27.94 -27.82
CA ILE A 18 -0.05 27.28 -28.79
C ILE A 18 1.17 26.65 -28.08
N SER A 19 1.75 27.33 -27.10
CA SER A 19 2.86 26.77 -26.31
C SER A 19 2.43 25.55 -25.48
N SER A 20 1.22 25.57 -24.91
CA SER A 20 0.66 24.42 -24.20
C SER A 20 0.40 23.22 -25.12
N LEU A 21 -0.06 23.46 -26.36
CA LEU A 21 -0.30 22.40 -27.34
C LEU A 21 1.00 21.77 -27.82
N ILE A 22 2.04 22.57 -28.04
CA ILE A 22 3.39 22.10 -28.39
C ILE A 22 4.00 21.31 -27.22
N PHE A 23 3.81 21.75 -25.97
CA PHE A 23 4.27 21.01 -24.80
C PHE A 23 3.56 19.66 -24.64
N ILE A 24 2.26 19.58 -24.93
CA ILE A 24 1.49 18.33 -24.93
C ILE A 24 1.93 17.40 -26.06
N LEU A 25 2.17 17.92 -27.27
CA LEU A 25 2.67 17.15 -28.42
C LEU A 25 4.08 16.60 -28.19
N ILE A 26 4.98 17.38 -27.57
CA ILE A 26 6.34 16.92 -27.20
C ILE A 26 6.26 15.86 -26.09
N HIS A 27 5.35 16.00 -25.13
CA HIS A 27 5.16 14.99 -24.07
C HIS A 27 4.54 13.68 -24.57
N GLN A 28 3.69 13.74 -25.60
CA GLN A 28 3.13 12.56 -26.26
C GLN A 28 4.18 11.86 -27.16
N ASN A 29 5.00 12.61 -27.90
CA ASN A 29 6.06 12.01 -28.73
C ASN A 29 7.19 11.37 -27.91
N ASN A 30 7.57 11.93 -26.75
CA ASN A 30 8.58 11.30 -25.87
C ASN A 30 8.09 9.99 -25.20
N SER A 31 6.78 9.75 -25.14
CA SER A 31 6.24 8.45 -24.70
C SER A 31 6.26 7.39 -25.82
N ILE A 32 6.34 7.81 -27.08
CA ILE A 32 6.41 6.90 -28.25
C ILE A 32 7.87 6.52 -28.56
N PHE A 33 8.83 7.43 -28.38
CA PHE A 33 10.24 7.14 -28.67
C PHE A 33 10.90 6.14 -27.71
N ASN A 34 10.45 6.03 -26.46
CA ASN A 34 10.92 4.99 -25.53
C ASN A 34 10.37 3.58 -25.81
N PHE A 35 9.60 3.40 -26.89
CA PHE A 35 9.07 2.11 -27.33
C PHE A 35 9.73 1.57 -28.60
N VAL A 36 10.67 2.31 -29.22
CA VAL A 36 11.26 1.95 -30.53
C VAL A 36 12.74 1.53 -30.47
N ASP A 37 13.49 1.85 -29.41
CA ASP A 37 14.92 1.45 -29.28
C ASP A 37 15.15 -0.05 -28.91
N GLY A 38 14.17 -0.91 -29.15
CA GLY A 38 14.23 -2.35 -28.87
C GLY A 38 14.25 -3.27 -30.09
N PHE A 39 14.28 -2.74 -31.32
CA PHE A 39 14.30 -3.54 -32.55
C PHE A 39 15.30 -2.98 -33.57
N SER A 40 16.58 -3.21 -33.31
CA SER A 40 17.63 -3.12 -34.32
C SER A 40 18.25 -4.50 -34.48
N ASN A 41 17.78 -5.25 -35.49
CA ASN A 41 18.51 -6.29 -36.24
C ASN A 41 17.55 -7.36 -36.79
N ILE A 42 16.76 -7.05 -37.83
CA ILE A 42 16.30 -8.06 -38.81
C ILE A 42 16.24 -7.41 -40.20
N ASN A 43 16.86 -8.08 -41.17
CA ASN A 43 17.05 -7.67 -42.56
C ASN A 43 15.74 -7.33 -43.31
N ALA A 44 15.88 -6.38 -44.22
CA ALA A 44 14.83 -5.85 -45.08
C ALA A 44 14.33 -6.86 -46.13
N THR A 45 13.01 -6.92 -46.31
CA THR A 45 12.36 -7.21 -47.59
C THR A 45 11.05 -6.43 -47.69
N THR A 46 10.94 -5.66 -48.78
CA THR A 46 9.90 -4.69 -49.11
C THR A 46 8.64 -5.37 -49.67
N VAL A 47 7.46 -5.05 -49.14
CA VAL A 47 6.18 -5.21 -49.88
C VAL A 47 5.26 -4.03 -49.54
N THR A 48 4.91 -3.27 -50.57
CA THR A 48 3.94 -2.16 -50.56
C THR A 48 2.51 -2.67 -50.72
N VAL A 49 1.56 -2.24 -49.87
CA VAL A 49 0.13 -2.28 -50.19
C VAL A 49 -0.58 -1.01 -49.72
N THR A 50 -1.28 -0.39 -50.66
CA THR A 50 -2.10 0.82 -50.62
C THR A 50 -3.41 0.62 -49.85
N VAL A 51 -3.85 1.61 -49.06
CA VAL A 51 -5.14 1.61 -48.35
C VAL A 51 -6.06 2.70 -48.91
N PHE A 52 -7.25 2.29 -49.38
CA PHE A 52 -8.36 3.18 -49.73
C PHE A 52 -9.20 3.56 -48.48
N LYS A 53 -9.54 4.85 -48.38
CA LYS A 53 -10.41 5.45 -47.36
C LYS A 53 -11.88 5.37 -47.83
N GLN A 54 -12.79 4.97 -46.94
CA GLN A 54 -14.21 5.33 -47.03
C GLN A 54 -14.75 5.73 -45.64
N THR A 55 -15.33 6.92 -45.61
CA THR A 55 -16.17 7.52 -44.55
C THR A 55 -17.62 7.04 -44.65
N PRO A 56 -18.40 7.13 -43.57
CA PRO A 56 -19.83 7.39 -43.69
C PRO A 56 -20.32 8.60 -42.87
N GLN A 57 -21.46 9.10 -43.36
CA GLN A 57 -22.14 10.36 -43.10
C GLN A 57 -23.03 10.36 -41.84
N ASN A 58 -23.44 11.60 -41.50
CA ASN A 58 -24.39 12.04 -40.50
C ASN A 58 -25.80 11.42 -40.60
N VAL A 59 -26.47 11.29 -39.44
CA VAL A 59 -27.93 11.41 -39.31
C VAL A 59 -28.24 12.27 -38.07
N VAL A 60 -29.10 13.26 -38.30
CA VAL A 60 -29.64 14.25 -37.35
C VAL A 60 -31.06 13.82 -36.96
N THR A 61 -31.41 13.93 -35.68
CA THR A 61 -32.78 14.28 -35.26
C THR A 61 -32.74 15.10 -33.96
N ASN A 62 -33.36 16.29 -34.01
CA ASN A 62 -33.70 17.15 -32.89
C ASN A 62 -35.10 16.79 -32.38
N SER A 63 -35.33 16.88 -31.06
CA SER A 63 -36.40 17.73 -30.51
C SER A 63 -36.31 17.85 -28.99
N SER A 64 -36.32 19.10 -28.55
CA SER A 64 -36.56 19.60 -27.19
C SER A 64 -38.06 19.76 -26.93
N VAL A 65 -38.49 19.79 -25.66
CA VAL A 65 -39.35 20.83 -25.03
C VAL A 65 -39.74 20.41 -23.58
N ASP A 66 -39.37 21.28 -22.62
CA ASP A 66 -40.04 21.74 -21.37
C ASP A 66 -40.62 20.79 -20.29
N LYS A 67 -40.81 21.14 -19.00
CA LYS A 67 -40.31 22.13 -18.01
C LYS A 67 -41.17 21.92 -16.73
N VAL A 68 -40.63 22.27 -15.55
CA VAL A 68 -41.33 22.61 -14.28
C VAL A 68 -41.98 21.50 -13.42
N LEU A 69 -41.41 21.26 -12.23
CA LEU A 69 -42.09 21.50 -10.93
C LEU A 69 -41.05 21.48 -9.78
N GLY A 70 -41.04 22.53 -8.97
CA GLY A 70 -40.40 22.53 -7.64
C GLY A 70 -41.43 22.21 -6.56
N ASP A 71 -40.99 21.65 -5.43
CA ASP A 71 -41.08 22.33 -4.14
C ASP A 71 -40.42 21.54 -2.98
N LYS A 72 -40.04 22.34 -1.99
CA LYS A 72 -39.62 22.12 -0.58
C LYS A 72 -40.01 20.82 0.12
N TYR A 73 -39.14 20.35 1.03
CA TYR A 73 -39.38 19.94 2.45
C TYR A 73 -38.04 19.43 3.03
N GLN A 74 -37.26 20.22 3.79
CA GLN A 74 -37.25 20.35 5.25
C GLN A 74 -37.23 19.04 6.07
N ASN A 75 -36.10 18.83 6.76
CA ASN A 75 -35.90 18.30 8.12
C ASN A 75 -36.94 17.31 8.67
N LEU A 76 -36.50 16.08 8.95
CA LEU A 76 -36.92 15.32 10.13
C LEU A 76 -35.94 14.17 10.44
N MET A 77 -35.17 14.35 11.51
CA MET A 77 -34.56 13.28 12.29
C MET A 77 -35.65 12.54 13.09
N PRO A 78 -35.60 11.21 13.26
CA PRO A 78 -36.29 10.55 14.35
C PRO A 78 -35.35 10.35 15.54
N ALA A 79 -35.85 10.77 16.69
CA ALA A 79 -35.23 10.70 17.99
C ALA A 79 -35.01 9.26 18.48
N ARG A 80 -33.99 9.12 19.32
CA ARG A 80 -33.67 7.95 20.13
C ARG A 80 -34.79 7.70 21.15
N ILE A 81 -35.36 6.50 21.15
CA ILE A 81 -36.06 5.93 22.30
C ILE A 81 -35.71 4.45 22.35
N PHE A 82 -34.89 4.03 23.32
CA PHE A 82 -34.95 2.67 23.86
C PHE A 82 -34.68 2.73 25.36
N GLN A 83 -35.71 2.34 26.10
CA GLN A 83 -35.77 2.25 27.54
C GLN A 83 -34.86 1.12 28.06
N SER A 84 -34.34 1.37 29.25
CA SER A 84 -33.62 0.46 30.13
C SER A 84 -34.47 -0.75 30.55
N GLN A 85 -33.91 -1.95 30.47
CA GLN A 85 -34.31 -3.08 31.31
C GLN A 85 -33.07 -3.76 31.89
N GLN A 86 -33.08 -3.87 33.22
CA GLN A 86 -32.10 -4.53 34.08
C GLN A 86 -32.21 -6.07 34.02
N PRO A 87 -31.19 -6.82 34.48
CA PRO A 87 -31.03 -8.25 34.24
C PRO A 87 -31.80 -9.14 35.24
N PRO A 88 -32.14 -10.40 34.88
CA PRO A 88 -32.74 -11.33 35.81
C PRO A 88 -31.71 -12.00 36.73
N GLN A 89 -32.22 -12.33 37.91
CA GLN A 89 -31.56 -12.73 39.14
C GLN A 89 -30.97 -14.14 39.10
N THR A 90 -29.92 -14.32 39.90
CA THR A 90 -29.24 -15.58 40.21
C THR A 90 -30.08 -16.46 41.15
N HIS A 91 -30.43 -17.67 40.71
CA HIS A 91 -30.92 -18.72 41.59
C HIS A 91 -29.75 -19.55 42.14
N LYS A 92 -29.64 -19.60 43.47
CA LYS A 92 -28.81 -20.55 44.23
C LYS A 92 -29.45 -21.94 44.15
N ILE A 93 -28.66 -22.95 43.80
CA ILE A 93 -28.96 -24.36 44.11
C ILE A 93 -27.74 -24.95 44.79
N SER A 94 -28.03 -25.66 45.87
CA SER A 94 -27.20 -26.26 46.91
C SER A 94 -26.27 -27.38 46.43
N ASP A 95 -25.12 -27.47 47.11
CA ASP A 95 -24.13 -28.54 47.05
C ASP A 95 -24.70 -29.92 47.45
N ILE A 96 -24.36 -30.94 46.66
CA ILE A 96 -24.18 -32.33 47.13
C ILE A 96 -22.86 -32.82 46.53
N GLY A 97 -21.91 -33.15 47.40
CA GLY A 97 -20.54 -33.49 47.04
C GLY A 97 -20.39 -34.86 46.38
N ASN A 98 -19.36 -34.96 45.54
CA ASN A 98 -18.68 -36.23 45.30
C ASN A 98 -17.19 -35.99 45.01
N LYS A 99 -16.33 -36.76 45.68
CA LYS A 99 -14.86 -36.68 45.63
C LYS A 99 -14.31 -37.20 44.30
N GLY A 100 -13.32 -36.50 43.73
CA GLY A 100 -12.48 -37.03 42.65
C GLY A 100 -11.45 -36.00 42.12
N PRO A 101 -10.21 -36.39 41.76
CA PRO A 101 -9.05 -35.49 41.71
C PRO A 101 -8.83 -34.85 40.33
N LYS A 102 -8.43 -33.56 40.31
CA LYS A 102 -7.53 -32.88 39.33
C LYS A 102 -7.81 -31.38 39.33
N TYR A 103 -7.00 -30.60 40.06
CA TYR A 103 -7.05 -29.13 40.01
C TYR A 103 -5.89 -28.48 39.24
N ASP A 104 -4.87 -29.25 38.81
CA ASP A 104 -3.69 -28.68 38.13
C ASP A 104 -3.86 -28.48 36.60
N SER A 105 -4.77 -29.21 35.95
CA SER A 105 -4.91 -29.14 34.48
C SER A 105 -5.76 -27.98 33.98
N LEU A 106 -6.72 -27.50 34.79
CA LEU A 106 -7.62 -26.40 34.46
C LEU A 106 -6.94 -25.04 34.61
N GLU A 107 -6.07 -24.87 35.62
CA GLU A 107 -5.25 -23.67 35.72
C GLU A 107 -4.19 -23.62 34.63
N HIS A 108 -3.52 -24.74 34.32
CA HIS A 108 -2.58 -24.77 33.19
C HIS A 108 -3.27 -24.49 31.85
N GLN A 109 -4.47 -25.04 31.59
CA GLN A 109 -5.23 -24.74 30.37
C GLN A 109 -5.74 -23.30 30.32
N LYS A 110 -6.24 -22.74 31.43
CA LYS A 110 -6.64 -21.32 31.50
C LYS A 110 -5.43 -20.40 31.31
N LYS A 111 -4.29 -20.74 31.90
CA LYS A 111 -3.04 -19.98 31.78
C LYS A 111 -2.47 -20.07 30.36
N HIS A 112 -2.50 -21.24 29.72
CA HIS A 112 -2.13 -21.42 28.31
C HIS A 112 -3.09 -20.71 27.36
N HIS A 113 -4.41 -20.77 27.59
CA HIS A 113 -5.39 -20.02 26.78
C HIS A 113 -5.25 -18.50 26.98
N SER A 114 -4.99 -18.02 28.20
CA SER A 114 -4.74 -16.61 28.46
C SER A 114 -3.41 -16.13 27.86
N LEU A 115 -2.36 -16.98 27.89
CA LEU A 115 -1.07 -16.65 27.27
C LEU A 115 -1.16 -16.63 25.75
N ALA A 116 -1.87 -17.60 25.14
CA ALA A 116 -2.10 -17.65 23.70
C ALA A 116 -2.93 -16.45 23.23
N SER A 117 -4.01 -16.12 23.95
CA SER A 117 -4.84 -14.94 23.67
C SER A 117 -4.05 -13.62 23.82
N ALA A 118 -3.18 -13.51 24.83
CA ALA A 118 -2.31 -12.35 24.99
C ALA A 118 -1.24 -12.25 23.91
N ASN A 119 -0.63 -13.37 23.51
CA ASN A 119 0.37 -13.42 22.43
C ASN A 119 -0.25 -13.01 21.09
N ASP A 120 -1.45 -13.49 20.76
CA ASP A 120 -2.14 -13.12 19.53
C ASP A 120 -2.56 -11.64 19.55
N ARG A 121 -3.03 -11.12 20.69
CA ARG A 121 -3.40 -9.71 20.87
C ARG A 121 -2.26 -8.76 20.54
N PHE A 122 -1.03 -9.11 20.90
CA PHE A 122 0.17 -8.29 20.68
C PHE A 122 1.05 -8.79 19.53
N LEU A 123 0.49 -9.64 18.67
CA LEU A 123 1.13 -10.16 17.46
C LEU A 123 2.52 -10.77 17.76
N ASP A 124 2.57 -11.66 18.74
CA ASP A 124 3.77 -12.35 19.21
C ASP A 124 4.86 -11.38 19.70
N GLY A 125 4.45 -10.35 20.44
CA GLY A 125 5.34 -9.34 21.03
C GLY A 125 5.75 -8.22 20.07
N LEU A 126 5.29 -8.25 18.81
CA LEU A 126 5.53 -7.16 17.86
C LEU A 126 4.99 -5.82 18.40
N LEU A 127 3.84 -5.84 19.08
CA LEU A 127 3.22 -4.66 19.68
C LEU A 127 3.46 -4.60 21.19
N VAL A 128 3.54 -3.38 21.73
CA VAL A 128 3.56 -3.13 23.19
C VAL A 128 2.15 -2.92 23.74
N SER A 129 1.97 -3.21 25.02
CA SER A 129 0.70 -3.04 25.74
C SER A 129 0.47 -1.64 26.31
N THR A 130 1.44 -0.72 26.19
CA THR A 130 1.46 0.57 26.91
C THR A 130 0.55 1.65 26.30
N PHE A 131 -0.08 1.40 25.15
CA PHE A 131 -1.00 2.36 24.54
C PHE A 131 -2.34 2.39 25.28
N ASP A 132 -2.98 3.56 25.30
CA ASP A 132 -4.37 3.66 25.72
C ASP A 132 -5.29 2.94 24.72
N GLU A 133 -6.08 1.98 25.21
CA GLU A 133 -6.93 1.13 24.35
C GLU A 133 -8.04 1.92 23.66
N ALA A 134 -8.60 2.93 24.33
CA ALA A 134 -9.66 3.76 23.75
C ALA A 134 -9.15 4.65 22.60
N SER A 135 -7.90 5.10 22.66
CA SER A 135 -7.27 5.93 21.63
C SER A 135 -7.10 5.22 20.28
N CYS A 136 -6.96 3.89 20.28
CA CYS A 136 -6.76 3.09 19.08
C CYS A 136 -7.28 1.67 19.24
N LEU A 137 -8.57 1.47 18.98
CA LEU A 137 -9.24 0.18 19.15
C LEU A 137 -8.64 -0.92 18.25
N SER A 138 -8.25 -0.58 17.02
CA SER A 138 -7.73 -1.55 16.05
C SER A 138 -6.43 -2.22 16.53
N ARG A 139 -5.59 -1.50 17.29
CA ARG A 139 -4.34 -2.02 17.87
C ARG A 139 -4.59 -3.22 18.78
N PHE A 140 -5.68 -3.18 19.55
CA PHE A 140 -5.99 -4.20 20.56
C PHE A 140 -7.03 -5.20 20.09
N LYS A 141 -7.93 -4.83 19.16
CA LYS A 141 -9.06 -5.67 18.72
C LYS A 141 -8.85 -6.35 17.37
N SER A 142 -7.83 -5.96 16.60
CA SER A 142 -7.61 -6.54 15.26
C SER A 142 -7.36 -8.06 15.26
N HIS A 143 -6.78 -8.60 16.33
CA HIS A 143 -6.57 -10.04 16.48
C HIS A 143 -7.88 -10.85 16.47
N LEU A 144 -9.02 -10.23 16.82
CA LEU A 144 -10.35 -10.88 16.78
C LEU A 144 -10.86 -11.11 15.36
N TYR A 145 -10.35 -10.33 14.39
CA TYR A 145 -10.78 -10.35 13.00
C TYR A 145 -9.81 -11.10 12.08
N ARG A 146 -8.57 -11.30 12.56
CA ARG A 146 -7.46 -11.86 11.80
C ARG A 146 -7.19 -13.29 12.24
N LYS A 147 -6.86 -14.15 11.27
CA LYS A 147 -6.22 -15.43 11.59
C LYS A 147 -4.83 -15.16 12.18
N ALA A 148 -4.42 -15.97 13.14
CA ALA A 148 -3.06 -15.93 13.67
C ALA A 148 -2.05 -16.13 12.52
N SER A 149 -1.07 -15.23 12.44
CA SER A 149 -0.06 -15.32 11.39
C SER A 149 0.91 -16.46 11.69
N PRO A 150 1.25 -17.31 10.71
CA PRO A 150 2.29 -18.32 10.89
C PRO A 150 3.70 -17.69 10.89
N TYR A 151 3.84 -16.44 10.46
CA TYR A 151 5.10 -15.71 10.41
C TYR A 151 5.34 -15.02 11.75
N LYS A 152 6.27 -15.56 12.54
CA LYS A 152 6.62 -15.03 13.86
C LYS A 152 7.79 -14.04 13.72
N PRO A 153 7.70 -12.84 14.32
CA PRO A 153 8.81 -11.89 14.30
C PRO A 153 10.02 -12.48 15.05
N SER A 154 11.23 -12.19 14.57
CA SER A 154 12.44 -12.63 15.26
C SER A 154 12.61 -11.89 16.59
N ALA A 155 13.18 -12.55 17.61
CA ALA A 155 13.50 -11.88 18.88
C ALA A 155 14.41 -10.65 18.68
N TYR A 156 15.28 -10.69 17.67
CA TYR A 156 16.15 -9.56 17.32
C TYR A 156 15.34 -8.38 16.76
N LEU A 157 14.36 -8.61 15.88
CA LEU A 157 13.45 -7.57 15.42
C LEU A 157 12.67 -6.96 16.58
N LEU A 158 12.13 -7.78 17.49
CA LEU A 158 11.41 -7.28 18.66
C LEU A 158 12.28 -6.36 19.51
N SER A 159 13.50 -6.79 19.83
CA SER A 159 14.47 -5.97 20.57
C SER A 159 14.81 -4.68 19.83
N LYS A 160 15.04 -4.73 18.52
CA LYS A 160 15.32 -3.56 17.69
C LYS A 160 14.16 -2.56 17.68
N LEU A 161 12.91 -3.02 17.64
CA LEU A 161 11.73 -2.16 17.72
C LEU A 161 11.62 -1.48 19.09
N ARG A 162 11.84 -2.20 20.19
CA ARG A 162 11.86 -1.60 21.54
C ARG A 162 12.94 -0.52 21.68
N ASN A 163 14.14 -0.77 21.15
CA ASN A 163 15.21 0.21 21.13
C ASN A 163 14.86 1.44 20.26
N TYR A 164 14.20 1.21 19.12
CA TYR A 164 13.72 2.29 18.27
C TYR A 164 12.65 3.14 18.97
N GLU A 165 11.72 2.54 19.71
CA GLU A 165 10.71 3.26 20.50
C GLU A 165 11.38 4.16 21.55
N HIS A 166 12.44 3.68 22.22
CA HIS A 166 13.23 4.49 23.14
C HIS A 166 13.96 5.65 22.43
N LEU A 167 14.59 5.38 21.28
CA LEU A 167 15.20 6.42 20.45
C LEU A 167 14.17 7.48 20.07
N HIS A 168 12.99 7.06 19.61
CA HIS A 168 11.94 7.98 19.19
C HIS A 168 11.39 8.79 20.36
N ARG A 169 11.27 8.22 21.56
CA ARG A 169 10.87 8.97 22.76
C ARG A 169 11.91 10.02 23.16
N SER A 170 13.19 9.69 23.08
CA SER A 170 14.28 10.57 23.51
C SER A 170 14.61 11.70 22.51
N CYS A 171 14.41 11.44 21.22
CA CYS A 171 14.79 12.33 20.12
C CYS A 171 13.57 12.84 19.32
N GLY A 172 12.35 12.39 19.60
CA GLY A 172 11.15 12.71 18.83
C GLY A 172 10.69 14.17 18.97
N PRO A 173 9.57 14.52 18.31
CA PRO A 173 8.99 15.86 18.41
C PRO A 173 8.81 16.32 19.86
N ASN A 174 8.93 17.63 20.10
CA ASN A 174 8.81 18.29 21.41
C ASN A 174 9.93 17.98 22.43
N THR A 175 10.97 17.24 22.04
CA THR A 175 12.15 17.03 22.89
C THR A 175 13.20 18.13 22.71
N LYS A 176 14.08 18.32 23.70
CA LYS A 176 15.21 19.27 23.59
C LYS A 176 16.14 18.94 22.40
N PRO A 177 16.54 17.68 22.15
CA PRO A 177 17.38 17.34 21.01
C PRO A 177 16.71 17.63 19.66
N TYR A 178 15.40 17.35 19.54
CA TYR A 178 14.63 17.71 18.34
C TYR A 178 14.69 19.21 18.09
N SER A 179 14.34 20.03 19.09
CA SER A 179 14.33 21.48 18.95
C SER A 179 15.70 22.04 18.60
N LYS A 180 16.79 21.48 19.13
CA LYS A 180 18.17 21.94 18.84
C LYS A 180 18.54 21.77 17.36
N ILE A 181 18.17 20.66 16.73
CA ILE A 181 18.52 20.36 15.33
C ILE A 181 17.48 20.98 14.38
N MET A 182 16.20 20.80 14.67
CA MET A 182 15.10 21.05 13.74
C MET A 182 14.57 22.49 13.75
N THR A 183 15.01 23.35 14.67
CA THR A 183 14.67 24.79 14.66
C THR A 183 15.79 25.68 14.10
N LYS A 184 17.05 25.24 14.16
CA LYS A 184 18.24 25.98 13.67
C LYS A 184 18.51 25.80 12.17
N GLY A 185 18.18 24.65 11.59
CA GLY A 185 18.06 24.49 10.14
C GLY A 185 19.35 24.34 9.37
N PRO A 186 19.36 24.67 8.07
CA PRO A 186 20.55 24.53 7.22
C PRO A 186 21.76 25.33 7.72
N LYS A 187 21.52 26.39 8.51
CA LYS A 187 22.55 27.25 9.11
C LYS A 187 23.11 26.71 10.43
N PHE A 188 22.74 25.49 10.83
CA PHE A 188 23.27 24.83 12.03
C PHE A 188 24.78 24.61 11.90
N SER A 189 25.55 25.19 12.83
CA SER A 189 27.01 25.11 12.83
C SER A 189 27.51 23.85 13.57
N LYS A 190 28.62 23.26 13.10
CA LYS A 190 29.23 22.04 13.66
C LYS A 190 29.53 22.12 15.17
N GLY A 191 29.68 23.32 15.76
CA GLY A 191 29.96 23.50 17.19
C GLY A 191 28.82 23.04 18.12
N ASP A 192 27.62 22.84 17.58
CA ASP A 192 26.45 22.34 18.30
C ASP A 192 26.27 20.80 18.21
N ALA A 193 27.17 20.10 17.50
CA ALA A 193 27.04 18.72 17.01
C ALA A 193 27.18 17.60 18.06
N ASP A 194 27.09 17.91 19.35
CA ASP A 194 27.08 16.89 20.41
C ASP A 194 25.67 16.32 20.66
N THR A 195 24.93 16.05 19.58
CA THR A 195 23.60 15.45 19.66
C THR A 195 23.57 14.13 18.93
N LYS A 196 23.31 13.06 19.68
CA LYS A 196 23.21 11.67 19.18
C LYS A 196 22.01 11.45 18.22
N CYS A 197 21.09 12.40 18.10
CA CYS A 197 19.86 12.26 17.31
C CYS A 197 20.06 12.62 15.84
N LYS A 198 19.61 11.73 14.96
CA LYS A 198 19.51 11.95 13.50
C LYS A 198 18.07 11.72 13.05
N TYR A 199 17.68 12.31 11.93
CA TYR A 199 16.30 12.29 11.46
C TYR A 199 16.19 11.83 10.02
N LEU A 200 15.10 11.13 9.73
CA LEU A 200 14.62 10.83 8.40
C LEU A 200 13.21 11.39 8.28
N VAL A 201 13.06 12.48 7.54
CA VAL A 201 11.75 13.09 7.25
C VAL A 201 11.21 12.48 5.97
N TRP A 202 10.14 11.70 6.07
CA TRP A 202 9.45 11.13 4.93
C TRP A 202 8.30 12.03 4.47
N THR A 203 8.15 12.17 3.16
CA THR A 203 7.06 12.95 2.55
C THR A 203 6.18 12.07 1.66
N ALA A 204 4.88 12.14 1.88
CA ALA A 204 3.90 11.41 1.08
C ALA A 204 3.95 11.80 -0.42
N SER A 205 3.87 10.78 -1.29
CA SER A 205 3.79 10.94 -2.74
C SER A 205 2.85 9.89 -3.36
N ASN A 206 2.17 10.25 -4.45
CA ASN A 206 1.19 9.41 -5.16
C ASN A 206 0.03 8.91 -4.28
N GLY A 207 -0.61 7.79 -4.66
CA GLY A 207 -1.78 7.23 -3.98
C GLY A 207 -1.45 6.50 -2.68
N LEU A 208 -2.50 6.16 -1.89
CA LEU A 208 -2.37 5.56 -0.56
C LEU A 208 -1.49 4.30 -0.53
N GLY A 209 -1.65 3.38 -1.49
CA GLY A 209 -0.82 2.18 -1.59
C GLY A 209 0.68 2.48 -1.68
N ASN A 210 1.07 3.45 -2.52
CA ASN A 210 2.46 3.90 -2.64
C ASN A 210 2.97 4.50 -1.34
N ARG A 211 2.15 5.33 -0.68
CA ARG A 211 2.50 5.97 0.58
C ARG A 211 2.77 4.95 1.69
N MET A 212 1.96 3.90 1.77
CA MET A 212 2.12 2.86 2.79
C MET A 212 3.36 1.99 2.55
N ILE A 213 3.59 1.53 1.32
CA ILE A 213 4.80 0.75 1.01
C ILE A 213 6.08 1.56 1.21
N THR A 214 6.09 2.84 0.82
CA THR A 214 7.29 3.68 1.00
C THR A 214 7.52 4.06 2.45
N LEU A 215 6.47 4.27 3.23
CA LEU A 215 6.59 4.58 4.65
C LEU A 215 7.16 3.39 5.43
N ALA A 216 6.76 2.16 5.10
CA ALA A 216 7.37 0.96 5.66
C ALA A 216 8.85 0.82 5.25
N ALA A 217 9.19 1.08 3.99
CA ALA A 217 10.57 1.07 3.50
C ALA A 217 11.44 2.14 4.18
N ALA A 218 10.88 3.34 4.35
CA ALA A 218 11.53 4.45 5.07
C ALA A 218 11.76 4.13 6.54
N PHE A 219 10.80 3.46 7.19
CA PHE A 219 10.94 3.02 8.57
C PHE A 219 12.06 1.99 8.73
N LEU A 220 12.15 1.01 7.83
CA LEU A 220 13.27 0.07 7.84
C LEU A 220 14.61 0.79 7.66
N TYR A 221 14.68 1.73 6.72
CA TYR A 221 15.89 2.52 6.53
C TYR A 221 16.24 3.36 7.77
N ALA A 222 15.25 3.91 8.47
CA ALA A 222 15.45 4.63 9.73
C ALA A 222 16.02 3.71 10.83
N ILE A 223 15.53 2.48 10.95
CA ILE A 223 16.06 1.46 11.86
C ILE A 223 17.52 1.12 11.54
N LEU A 224 17.84 0.92 10.26
CA LEU A 224 19.19 0.54 9.82
C LEU A 224 20.22 1.66 9.97
N THR A 225 19.76 2.91 10.06
CA THR A 225 20.63 4.09 10.13
C THR A 225 20.57 4.84 11.46
N ASP A 226 19.87 4.27 12.45
CA ASP A 226 19.62 4.85 13.78
C ASP A 226 19.05 6.29 13.70
N ARG A 227 18.03 6.47 12.86
CA ARG A 227 17.33 7.74 12.66
C ARG A 227 15.92 7.70 13.23
N VAL A 228 15.48 8.83 13.77
CA VAL A 228 14.06 9.07 14.07
C VAL A 228 13.32 9.31 12.76
N LEU A 229 12.33 8.47 12.45
CA LEU A 229 11.39 8.69 11.36
C LEU A 229 10.38 9.76 11.74
N LEU A 230 10.29 10.81 10.91
CA LEU A 230 9.26 11.84 11.02
C LEU A 230 8.45 11.87 9.74
N VAL A 231 7.13 11.95 9.88
CA VAL A 231 6.19 11.71 8.79
C VAL A 231 5.43 12.99 8.49
N LYS A 232 5.61 13.51 7.27
CA LYS A 232 4.83 14.65 6.79
C LYS A 232 3.58 14.16 6.05
N PHE A 233 2.46 14.15 6.75
CA PHE A 233 1.15 13.91 6.17
C PHE A 233 0.58 15.13 5.47
N GLY A 234 -0.08 14.89 4.33
CA GLY A 234 -1.03 15.84 3.76
C GLY A 234 -2.35 15.79 4.52
N ALA A 235 -3.26 16.73 4.23
CA ALA A 235 -4.62 16.73 4.80
C ALA A 235 -5.25 15.33 4.72
N ASP A 236 -5.11 14.70 3.55
CA ASP A 236 -5.67 13.40 3.19
C ASP A 236 -5.07 12.17 3.88
N MET A 237 -4.09 12.34 4.76
CA MET A 237 -3.52 11.25 5.55
C MET A 237 -3.79 11.41 7.05
N PHE A 238 -4.27 12.57 7.49
CA PHE A 238 -4.68 12.75 8.88
C PHE A 238 -5.91 11.89 9.16
N GLY A 239 -5.92 11.22 10.31
CA GLY A 239 -7.03 10.34 10.70
C GLY A 239 -7.04 8.96 10.05
N LEU A 240 -6.03 8.56 9.24
CA LEU A 240 -5.95 7.19 8.71
C LEU A 240 -5.36 6.20 9.70
N PHE A 241 -4.29 6.60 10.39
CA PHE A 241 -3.47 5.73 11.24
C PHE A 241 -3.41 6.25 12.66
N CYS A 242 -3.36 5.33 13.63
CA CYS A 242 -2.96 5.63 14.99
C CYS A 242 -1.46 5.94 15.09
N GLU A 243 -1.03 6.53 16.20
CA GLU A 243 0.40 6.66 16.52
C GLU A 243 1.05 5.28 16.70
N PRO A 244 2.17 4.98 16.01
CA PRO A 244 2.82 3.68 16.08
C PRO A 244 3.82 3.53 17.24
N PHE A 245 4.31 4.64 17.81
CA PHE A 245 5.37 4.63 18.82
C PHE A 245 4.82 5.09 20.19
N PRO A 246 5.13 4.39 21.30
CA PRO A 246 4.60 4.72 22.61
C PRO A 246 5.23 6.00 23.17
N ASP A 247 4.39 6.87 23.74
CA ASP A 247 4.79 8.14 24.38
C ASP A 247 5.53 9.12 23.44
N SER A 248 5.23 9.05 22.13
CA SER A 248 5.77 9.97 21.13
C SER A 248 4.83 10.07 19.93
N SER A 249 5.00 11.11 19.12
CA SER A 249 4.33 11.22 17.81
C SER A 249 5.33 11.09 16.67
N TRP A 250 5.03 10.27 15.67
CA TRP A 250 5.79 10.20 14.42
C TRP A 250 5.52 11.38 13.47
N LEU A 251 4.50 12.19 13.76
CA LEU A 251 4.09 13.26 12.87
C LEU A 251 5.09 14.41 12.92
N LEU A 252 5.48 14.89 11.75
CA LEU A 252 6.29 16.10 11.66
C LEU A 252 5.46 17.31 12.15
N PRO A 253 5.93 18.09 13.14
CA PRO A 253 5.24 19.29 13.62
C PRO A 253 4.91 20.28 12.50
N ARG A 254 3.70 20.86 12.53
CA ARG A 254 3.21 21.79 11.50
C ARG A 254 4.03 23.08 11.39
N ASN A 255 4.64 23.50 12.49
CA ASN A 255 5.54 24.66 12.56
C ASN A 255 6.95 24.36 12.06
N PHE A 256 7.18 23.21 11.40
CA PHE A 256 8.47 22.88 10.82
C PHE A 256 8.90 23.95 9.80
N PRO A 257 9.94 24.74 10.09
CA PRO A 257 10.19 26.01 9.40
C PRO A 257 10.64 25.82 7.93
N TYR A 258 11.19 24.67 7.56
CA TYR A 258 11.91 24.50 6.29
C TYR A 258 11.06 24.16 5.08
N TRP A 259 9.74 23.96 5.21
CA TRP A 259 8.93 23.68 4.03
C TRP A 259 8.85 24.89 3.08
N LYS A 260 8.99 26.11 3.61
CA LYS A 260 9.03 27.35 2.81
C LYS A 260 10.36 27.54 2.05
N ASP A 261 11.46 26.98 2.58
CA ASP A 261 12.81 27.13 2.05
C ASP A 261 13.33 25.87 1.33
N GLN A 262 12.45 24.94 0.97
CA GLN A 262 12.81 23.65 0.35
C GLN A 262 13.70 23.78 -0.90
N LYS A 263 13.61 24.91 -1.62
CA LYS A 263 14.42 25.20 -2.82
C LYS A 263 15.91 25.44 -2.50
N HIS A 264 16.24 25.75 -1.26
CA HIS A 264 17.62 26.01 -0.82
C HIS A 264 18.29 24.80 -0.17
N ILE A 265 17.57 23.67 -0.04
CA ILE A 265 18.13 22.44 0.49
C ILE A 265 18.78 21.67 -0.66
N GLU A 266 20.05 21.30 -0.48
CA GLU A 266 20.78 20.51 -1.47
C GLU A 266 20.14 19.13 -1.65
N THR A 267 20.23 18.60 -2.87
CA THR A 267 19.88 17.20 -3.15
C THR A 267 21.13 16.34 -3.11
N TYR A 268 20.94 15.03 -2.90
CA TYR A 268 22.05 14.09 -2.95
C TYR A 268 22.83 14.17 -4.27
N GLU A 269 22.14 14.37 -5.40
CA GLU A 269 22.73 14.52 -6.72
C GLU A 269 23.52 15.82 -6.87
N SER A 270 22.98 16.96 -6.39
CA SER A 270 23.71 18.23 -6.45
C SER A 270 24.98 18.17 -5.60
N MET A 271 24.90 17.54 -4.41
CA MET A 271 26.05 17.30 -3.54
C MET A 271 27.10 16.43 -4.24
N LEU A 272 26.70 15.35 -4.89
CA LEU A 272 27.62 14.50 -5.66
C LEU A 272 28.27 15.27 -6.82
N MET A 273 27.51 16.06 -7.56
CA MET A 273 28.03 16.87 -8.67
C MET A 273 29.03 17.93 -8.20
N ASN A 274 28.76 18.59 -7.07
CA ASN A 274 29.65 19.58 -6.49
C ASN A 274 30.95 18.95 -5.97
N SER A 275 30.87 17.80 -5.31
CA SER A 275 32.06 17.06 -4.82
C SER A 275 33.00 16.61 -5.95
N LYS A 276 32.48 16.35 -7.16
CA LYS A 276 33.31 16.04 -8.34
C LYS A 276 34.03 17.27 -8.90
N LYS A 277 33.45 18.47 -8.72
CA LYS A 277 33.99 19.75 -9.23
C LYS A 277 34.98 20.38 -8.25
N ASN A 278 34.72 20.30 -6.95
CA ASN A 278 35.54 20.91 -5.90
C ASN A 278 36.34 19.83 -5.15
N ARG A 279 37.68 19.81 -5.28
CA ARG A 279 38.59 18.89 -4.54
C ARG A 279 38.80 19.27 -3.07
N SER A 280 38.10 20.29 -2.56
CA SER A 280 38.20 20.73 -1.17
C SER A 280 37.33 19.86 -0.24
N LYS A 281 37.72 19.75 1.04
CA LYS A 281 36.93 19.09 2.09
C LYS A 281 35.67 19.90 2.39
N GLU A 282 34.68 19.87 1.50
CA GLU A 282 33.41 20.56 1.69
C GLU A 282 32.67 20.01 2.92
N LEU A 283 32.13 20.93 3.73
CA LEU A 283 31.33 20.59 4.90
C LEU A 283 30.03 19.95 4.42
N LEU A 284 29.76 18.71 4.85
CA LEU A 284 28.50 18.04 4.53
C LEU A 284 27.29 18.88 4.99
N PRO A 285 26.22 18.95 4.17
CA PRO A 285 25.05 19.72 4.52
C PRO A 285 24.34 19.10 5.73
N GLN A 286 23.68 19.95 6.52
CA GLN A 286 22.93 19.50 7.70
C GLN A 286 21.60 18.85 7.31
N PHE A 287 21.03 19.32 6.20
CA PHE A 287 19.80 18.83 5.59
C PHE A 287 20.09 18.41 4.16
N LEU A 288 19.63 17.23 3.77
CA LEU A 288 19.82 16.73 2.41
C LEU A 288 18.52 16.10 1.90
N ILE A 289 18.12 16.46 0.68
CA ILE A 289 17.00 15.81 0.00
C ILE A 289 17.50 14.56 -0.71
N LEU A 290 16.88 13.43 -0.40
CA LEU A 290 17.07 12.15 -1.07
C LEU A 290 15.83 11.84 -1.91
N ASN A 291 15.97 11.90 -3.24
CA ASN A 291 14.88 11.64 -4.17
C ASN A 291 14.96 10.21 -4.74
N LEU A 292 14.05 9.35 -4.30
CA LEU A 292 13.87 7.97 -4.76
C LEU A 292 12.50 7.76 -5.42
N GLN A 293 11.94 8.80 -6.05
CA GLN A 293 10.69 8.69 -6.83
C GLN A 293 10.95 8.04 -8.19
N HIS A 294 9.96 7.30 -8.73
CA HIS A 294 10.10 6.64 -10.04
C HIS A 294 10.29 7.59 -11.23
N THR A 295 9.79 8.84 -11.14
CA THR A 295 9.96 9.86 -12.17
C THR A 295 11.34 10.51 -12.16
N HIS A 296 12.15 10.21 -11.14
CA HIS A 296 13.47 10.76 -11.02
C HIS A 296 14.42 9.95 -11.91
N ASP A 297 14.71 10.49 -13.09
CA ASP A 297 15.50 9.86 -14.16
C ASP A 297 17.02 9.87 -13.88
N GLY A 298 17.38 9.76 -12.60
CA GLY A 298 18.75 9.75 -12.17
C GLY A 298 19.41 8.41 -12.48
N HIS A 299 19.94 8.24 -13.69
CA HIS A 299 20.94 7.22 -14.03
C HIS A 299 22.15 7.17 -13.06
N ASN A 300 22.24 8.13 -12.14
CA ASN A 300 23.27 8.31 -11.10
C ASN A 300 22.74 8.14 -9.66
N ASN A 301 21.59 7.49 -9.44
CA ASN A 301 21.12 7.22 -8.08
C ASN A 301 21.84 6.01 -7.48
N TYR A 302 22.94 6.27 -6.77
CA TYR A 302 23.79 5.28 -6.10
C TYR A 302 23.33 4.98 -4.66
N PHE A 303 22.06 5.19 -4.32
CA PHE A 303 21.54 4.95 -2.96
C PHE A 303 21.83 3.53 -2.44
N HIS A 304 21.84 2.52 -3.31
CA HIS A 304 22.14 1.13 -2.96
C HIS A 304 23.65 0.82 -2.81
N CYS A 305 24.52 1.83 -2.82
CA CYS A 305 25.97 1.66 -2.68
C CYS A 305 26.47 2.04 -1.27
N ASP A 306 27.40 1.25 -0.72
CA ASP A 306 27.99 1.52 0.61
C ASP A 306 28.70 2.88 0.68
N GLN A 307 29.36 3.34 -0.39
CA GLN A 307 30.01 4.66 -0.37
C GLN A 307 28.99 5.78 -0.18
N SER A 308 27.83 5.67 -0.83
CA SER A 308 26.71 6.60 -0.69
C SER A 308 26.15 6.55 0.72
N GLN A 309 25.94 5.35 1.28
CA GLN A 309 25.44 5.17 2.64
C GLN A 309 26.40 5.75 3.68
N ALA A 310 27.71 5.59 3.52
CA ALA A 310 28.72 6.17 4.40
C ALA A 310 28.68 7.71 4.42
N LEU A 311 28.32 8.35 3.30
CA LEU A 311 28.09 9.80 3.23
C LEU A 311 26.77 10.18 3.88
N LEU A 312 25.68 9.52 3.49
CA LEU A 312 24.34 9.78 4.03
C LEU A 312 24.29 9.62 5.55
N GLN A 313 25.03 8.67 6.12
CA GLN A 313 25.07 8.41 7.56
C GLN A 313 25.64 9.58 8.38
N LYS A 314 26.42 10.46 7.75
CA LYS A 314 27.01 11.65 8.38
C LYS A 314 26.07 12.87 8.37
N VAL A 315 25.06 12.87 7.49
CA VAL A 315 24.09 13.97 7.38
C VAL A 315 23.05 13.84 8.50
N PRO A 316 22.84 14.85 9.36
CA PRO A 316 21.90 14.75 10.47
C PRO A 316 20.43 14.61 10.06
N VAL A 317 19.98 15.34 9.03
CA VAL A 317 18.58 15.31 8.58
C VAL A 317 18.49 14.93 7.10
N LEU A 318 17.85 13.79 6.83
CA LEU A 318 17.53 13.36 5.46
C LEU A 318 16.04 13.62 5.18
N ILE A 319 15.73 14.27 4.06
CA ILE A 319 14.36 14.45 3.58
C ILE A 319 14.14 13.48 2.42
N LEU A 320 13.42 12.40 2.69
CA LEU A 320 13.16 11.33 1.73
C LEU A 320 11.87 11.61 0.94
N ARG A 321 12.01 11.67 -0.39
CA ARG A 321 10.89 11.66 -1.33
C ARG A 321 10.89 10.35 -2.09
N SER A 322 9.84 9.54 -1.93
CA SER A 322 9.74 8.28 -2.67
C SER A 322 8.29 7.83 -2.82
N ASP A 323 8.05 7.08 -3.90
CA ASP A 323 6.80 6.36 -4.19
C ASP A 323 7.05 4.86 -4.43
N GLN A 324 8.26 4.38 -4.11
CA GLN A 324 8.73 3.02 -4.33
C GLN A 324 8.88 2.20 -3.04
N TYR A 325 8.59 0.90 -3.11
CA TYR A 325 9.00 -0.06 -2.07
C TYR A 325 10.47 -0.43 -2.24
N PHE A 326 11.39 0.45 -1.84
CA PHE A 326 12.83 0.28 -2.10
C PHE A 326 13.55 -0.70 -1.14
N VAL A 327 12.81 -1.50 -0.36
CA VAL A 327 13.38 -2.50 0.56
C VAL A 327 14.33 -3.47 -0.15
N PRO A 328 14.03 -4.02 -1.34
CA PRO A 328 14.99 -4.87 -2.06
C PRO A 328 16.37 -4.21 -2.25
N SER A 329 16.43 -2.90 -2.47
CA SER A 329 17.72 -2.19 -2.53
C SER A 329 18.48 -2.19 -1.22
N LEU A 330 17.80 -2.21 -0.08
CA LEU A 330 18.48 -2.29 1.22
C LEU A 330 19.19 -3.64 1.41
N PHE A 331 18.65 -4.72 0.82
CA PHE A 331 19.28 -6.04 0.83
C PHE A 331 20.48 -6.16 -0.12
N ILE A 332 20.58 -5.26 -1.10
CA ILE A 332 21.73 -5.18 -2.02
C ILE A 332 22.93 -4.50 -1.33
N ILE A 333 22.70 -3.61 -0.36
CA ILE A 333 23.73 -2.86 0.36
C ILE A 333 24.52 -3.80 1.29
N PRO A 334 25.82 -4.06 1.04
CA PRO A 334 26.59 -5.01 1.83
C PRO A 334 26.66 -4.67 3.32
N SER A 335 26.82 -3.40 3.67
CA SER A 335 26.89 -2.96 5.08
C SER A 335 25.60 -3.21 5.89
N PHE A 336 24.44 -3.39 5.23
CA PHE A 336 23.18 -3.71 5.91
C PHE A 336 22.88 -5.20 5.97
N SER A 337 23.62 -6.04 5.23
CA SER A 337 23.30 -7.46 5.04
C SER A 337 23.22 -8.27 6.34
N GLN A 338 24.15 -8.06 7.27
CA GLN A 338 24.19 -8.78 8.54
C GLN A 338 23.01 -8.38 9.44
N GLU A 339 22.72 -7.08 9.52
CA GLU A 339 21.62 -6.55 10.34
C GLU A 339 20.28 -7.04 9.79
N LEU A 340 20.06 -6.93 8.49
CA LEU A 340 18.84 -7.40 7.81
C LEU A 340 18.63 -8.91 7.97
N SER A 341 19.69 -9.71 7.97
CA SER A 341 19.60 -11.16 8.16
C SER A 341 19.19 -11.56 9.58
N LYS A 342 19.57 -10.76 10.59
CA LYS A 342 19.12 -10.95 11.98
C LYS A 342 17.68 -10.47 12.18
N LEU A 343 17.34 -9.31 11.60
CA LEU A 343 15.97 -8.76 11.68
C LEU A 343 14.96 -9.68 11.02
N PHE A 344 15.27 -10.15 9.81
CA PHE A 344 14.37 -10.96 8.98
C PHE A 344 15.06 -12.26 8.54
N PRO A 345 15.05 -13.31 9.38
CA PRO A 345 15.49 -14.63 8.98
C PRO A 345 14.70 -15.15 7.77
N GLU A 346 13.38 -14.92 7.78
CA GLU A 346 12.50 -15.14 6.64
C GLU A 346 12.44 -13.88 5.79
N LYS A 347 13.17 -13.87 4.68
CA LYS A 347 13.45 -12.66 3.88
C LYS A 347 12.20 -12.04 3.24
N ASP A 348 11.11 -12.78 3.13
CA ASP A 348 9.85 -12.31 2.57
C ASP A 348 8.79 -11.90 3.62
N THR A 349 9.24 -11.53 4.82
CA THR A 349 8.37 -11.10 5.93
C THR A 349 8.51 -9.62 6.31
N VAL A 350 9.30 -8.85 5.54
CA VAL A 350 9.68 -7.48 5.89
C VAL A 350 8.47 -6.56 6.01
N PHE A 351 7.69 -6.39 4.94
CA PHE A 351 6.50 -5.56 4.98
C PHE A 351 5.43 -6.20 5.88
N HIS A 352 5.34 -7.53 5.94
CA HIS A 352 4.37 -8.19 6.80
C HIS A 352 4.53 -7.78 8.27
N HIS A 353 5.76 -7.81 8.80
CA HIS A 353 6.04 -7.39 10.17
C HIS A 353 5.96 -5.87 10.33
N LEU A 354 6.67 -5.11 9.49
CA LEU A 354 6.74 -3.65 9.66
C LEU A 354 5.39 -2.98 9.39
N GLY A 355 4.62 -3.47 8.42
CA GLY A 355 3.28 -2.98 8.11
C GLY A 355 2.29 -3.24 9.24
N ARG A 356 2.33 -4.43 9.87
CA ARG A 356 1.50 -4.76 11.03
C ARG A 356 1.89 -4.02 12.31
N TYR A 357 3.14 -3.57 12.39
CA TYR A 357 3.64 -2.73 13.48
C TYR A 357 3.25 -1.24 13.31
N LEU A 358 3.34 -0.72 12.08
CA LEU A 358 3.09 0.71 11.80
C LEU A 358 1.61 1.04 11.58
N PHE A 359 0.89 0.23 10.80
CA PHE A 359 -0.39 0.65 10.20
C PHE A 359 -1.59 0.11 10.98
N HIS A 360 -1.90 0.78 12.09
CA HIS A 360 -3.13 0.56 12.83
C HIS A 360 -4.22 1.54 12.37
N PRO A 361 -5.37 1.09 11.86
CA PRO A 361 -6.48 1.97 11.53
C PRO A 361 -6.90 2.84 12.71
N SER A 362 -7.13 4.13 12.45
CA SER A 362 -7.80 5.02 13.41
C SER A 362 -9.16 4.45 13.83
N ASN A 363 -9.74 4.97 14.92
CA ASN A 363 -11.06 4.53 15.35
C ASN A 363 -12.15 4.78 14.28
N GLU A 364 -12.04 5.86 13.50
CA GLU A 364 -12.96 6.16 12.40
C GLU A 364 -12.89 5.08 11.30
N ALA A 365 -11.68 4.74 10.84
CA ALA A 365 -11.50 3.67 9.87
C ALA A 365 -11.88 2.30 10.46
N TRP A 366 -11.55 2.06 11.72
CA TRP A 366 -11.83 0.80 12.41
C TRP A 366 -13.33 0.54 12.58
N GLU A 367 -14.13 1.57 12.82
CA GLU A 367 -15.59 1.45 12.89
C GLU A 367 -16.16 0.95 11.56
N LEU A 368 -15.69 1.49 10.43
CA LEU A 368 -16.11 1.06 9.09
C LEU A 368 -15.68 -0.39 8.80
N ILE A 369 -14.43 -0.72 9.11
CA ILE A 369 -13.86 -2.06 8.92
C ILE A 369 -14.65 -3.10 9.73
N SER A 370 -14.79 -2.89 11.04
CA SER A 370 -15.44 -3.84 11.95
C SER A 370 -16.92 -4.02 11.59
N ARG A 371 -17.67 -2.92 11.38
CA ARG A 371 -19.09 -2.99 10.99
C ARG A 371 -19.28 -3.77 9.69
N PHE A 372 -18.47 -3.49 8.67
CA PHE A 372 -18.56 -4.19 7.39
C PHE A 372 -18.25 -5.68 7.56
N TYR A 373 -17.19 -6.01 8.29
CA TYR A 373 -16.79 -7.39 8.52
C TYR A 373 -17.89 -8.18 9.24
N GLU A 374 -18.41 -7.67 10.36
CA GLU A 374 -19.47 -8.35 11.14
C GLU A 374 -20.74 -8.58 10.31
N THR A 375 -21.11 -7.58 9.49
CA THR A 375 -22.34 -7.63 8.70
C THR A 375 -22.23 -8.59 7.51
N HIS A 376 -21.07 -8.63 6.84
CA HIS A 376 -20.95 -9.26 5.53
C HIS A 376 -19.98 -10.45 5.47
N LEU A 377 -18.94 -10.48 6.31
CA LEU A 377 -17.83 -11.42 6.17
C LEU A 377 -17.74 -12.44 7.31
N ALA A 378 -18.14 -12.08 8.54
CA ALA A 378 -17.93 -12.92 9.73
C ALA A 378 -18.59 -14.30 9.66
N LYS A 379 -19.76 -14.41 8.99
CA LYS A 379 -20.52 -15.67 8.86
C LYS A 379 -20.08 -16.55 7.69
N ALA A 380 -19.10 -16.11 6.89
CA ALA A 380 -18.62 -16.86 5.74
C ALA A 380 -17.54 -17.86 6.15
N ASN A 381 -17.62 -19.09 5.64
CA ASN A 381 -16.59 -20.10 5.90
C ASN A 381 -15.26 -19.74 5.25
N GLU A 382 -15.34 -19.14 4.07
CA GLU A 382 -14.18 -18.72 3.29
C GLU A 382 -14.46 -17.33 2.68
N LYS A 383 -13.44 -16.48 2.72
CA LYS A 383 -13.47 -15.09 2.27
C LYS A 383 -12.45 -14.94 1.14
N ILE A 384 -12.92 -14.65 -0.07
CA ILE A 384 -12.08 -14.43 -1.25
C ILE A 384 -12.07 -12.94 -1.55
N GLY A 385 -10.90 -12.31 -1.49
CA GLY A 385 -10.76 -10.90 -1.82
C GLY A 385 -10.31 -10.70 -3.27
N LEU A 386 -10.95 -9.77 -3.95
CA LEU A 386 -10.67 -9.38 -5.33
C LEU A 386 -10.27 -7.91 -5.34
N GLN A 387 -8.98 -7.66 -5.54
CA GLN A 387 -8.45 -6.32 -5.70
C GLN A 387 -8.31 -6.00 -7.18
N ILE A 388 -9.19 -5.13 -7.69
CA ILE A 388 -9.31 -4.83 -9.11
C ILE A 388 -8.87 -3.38 -9.39
N ARG A 389 -7.79 -3.22 -10.15
CA ARG A 389 -7.25 -1.92 -10.58
C ARG A 389 -7.06 -1.93 -12.08
N VAL A 390 -7.74 -1.01 -12.76
CA VAL A 390 -7.62 -0.85 -14.22
C VAL A 390 -7.00 0.49 -14.57
N TYR A 391 -5.78 0.47 -15.08
CA TYR A 391 -5.01 1.68 -15.40
C TYR A 391 -5.50 2.39 -16.67
N ASN A 392 -6.01 1.65 -17.64
CA ASN A 392 -6.61 2.22 -18.85
C ASN A 392 -7.95 1.52 -19.14
N PRO A 393 -9.08 2.09 -18.68
CA PRO A 393 -10.40 1.45 -18.81
C PRO A 393 -10.89 1.37 -20.26
N HIS A 394 -10.32 2.15 -21.19
CA HIS A 394 -10.70 2.12 -22.60
C HIS A 394 -10.06 0.96 -23.38
N GLN A 395 -9.03 0.32 -22.83
CA GLN A 395 -8.28 -0.75 -23.52
C GLN A 395 -8.92 -2.14 -23.36
N VAL A 396 -9.83 -2.30 -22.40
CA VAL A 396 -10.38 -3.61 -22.05
C VAL A 396 -11.81 -3.46 -21.53
N PRO A 397 -12.79 -4.16 -22.13
CA PRO A 397 -14.15 -4.19 -21.60
C PRO A 397 -14.20 -4.73 -20.17
N HIS A 398 -15.07 -4.16 -19.34
CA HIS A 398 -15.27 -4.63 -17.97
C HIS A 398 -15.58 -6.14 -17.90
N ARG A 399 -16.38 -6.64 -18.86
CA ARG A 399 -16.74 -8.06 -18.98
C ARG A 399 -15.52 -8.96 -19.18
N THR A 400 -14.53 -8.54 -19.97
CA THR A 400 -13.31 -9.34 -20.20
C THR A 400 -12.52 -9.52 -18.91
N ILE A 401 -12.41 -8.47 -18.09
CA ILE A 401 -11.76 -8.55 -16.77
C ILE A 401 -12.54 -9.46 -15.83
N VAL A 402 -13.87 -9.38 -15.81
CA VAL A 402 -14.72 -10.30 -15.01
C VAL A 402 -14.48 -11.75 -15.44
N ASN A 403 -14.41 -12.02 -16.74
CA ASN A 403 -14.15 -13.35 -17.25
C ASN A 403 -12.72 -13.83 -16.90
N GLU A 404 -11.71 -12.96 -16.94
CA GLU A 404 -10.34 -13.27 -16.49
C GLU A 404 -10.32 -13.63 -15.00
N ILE A 405 -11.04 -12.87 -14.15
CA ILE A 405 -11.19 -13.16 -12.72
C ILE A 405 -11.86 -14.51 -12.50
N ILE A 406 -12.96 -14.78 -13.20
CA ILE A 406 -13.66 -16.07 -13.12
C ILE A 406 -12.70 -17.19 -13.53
N ALA A 407 -12.05 -17.08 -14.69
CA ALA A 407 -11.10 -18.08 -15.18
C ALA A 407 -9.99 -18.37 -14.16
N CYS A 408 -9.36 -17.33 -13.60
CA CYS A 408 -8.37 -17.46 -12.53
C CYS A 408 -8.95 -18.16 -11.29
N SER A 409 -10.13 -17.73 -10.84
CA SER A 409 -10.76 -18.27 -9.63
C SER A 409 -11.16 -19.74 -9.76
N LEU A 410 -11.62 -20.17 -10.94
CA LEU A 410 -11.99 -21.55 -11.24
C LEU A 410 -10.74 -22.43 -11.35
N GLN A 411 -9.75 -22.00 -12.14
CA GLN A 411 -8.50 -22.74 -12.34
C GLN A 411 -7.80 -23.07 -11.02
N HIS A 412 -7.87 -22.15 -10.05
CA HIS A 412 -7.25 -22.31 -8.74
C HIS A 412 -8.23 -22.66 -7.61
N LYS A 413 -9.46 -23.08 -7.96
CA LYS A 413 -10.48 -23.59 -7.03
C LYS A 413 -10.83 -22.63 -5.89
N LEU A 414 -10.71 -21.33 -6.13
CA LEU A 414 -11.11 -20.28 -5.18
C LEU A 414 -12.62 -20.11 -5.19
N LEU A 415 -13.22 -20.17 -6.38
CA LEU A 415 -14.67 -20.14 -6.57
C LEU A 415 -15.11 -21.40 -7.33
N PRO A 416 -16.34 -21.88 -7.09
CA PRO A 416 -16.87 -23.05 -7.75
C PRO A 416 -17.36 -22.75 -9.17
N GLU A 417 -17.32 -23.79 -10.01
CA GLU A 417 -17.92 -23.78 -11.34
C GLU A 417 -19.45 -23.62 -11.26
N LEU A 418 -20.00 -23.02 -12.31
CA LEU A 418 -21.44 -22.82 -12.46
C LEU A 418 -22.07 -24.05 -13.10
N ASN A 419 -23.21 -24.50 -12.57
CA ASN A 419 -23.99 -25.60 -13.12
C ASN A 419 -24.86 -25.10 -14.30
N VAL A 420 -24.24 -24.95 -15.47
CA VAL A 420 -24.90 -24.47 -16.70
C VAL A 420 -26.00 -25.43 -17.17
N GLN A 421 -25.88 -26.73 -16.87
CA GLN A 421 -26.85 -27.75 -17.27
C GLN A 421 -28.10 -27.78 -16.37
N LYS A 422 -28.15 -26.98 -15.29
CA LYS A 422 -29.25 -26.93 -14.31
C LYS A 422 -29.68 -28.31 -13.80
N THR A 423 -28.78 -29.30 -13.81
CA THR A 423 -29.07 -30.63 -13.27
C THR A 423 -29.15 -30.52 -11.75
N ALA A 424 -30.36 -30.58 -11.21
CA ALA A 424 -30.61 -30.44 -9.80
C ALA A 424 -30.01 -31.63 -9.04
N LYS A 425 -28.84 -31.42 -8.41
CA LYS A 425 -28.32 -32.36 -7.41
C LYS A 425 -28.90 -31.96 -6.05
N SER A 426 -29.53 -32.92 -5.39
CA SER A 426 -29.93 -32.79 -3.98
C SER A 426 -28.68 -32.69 -3.12
N PHE A 427 -28.41 -31.52 -2.56
CA PHE A 427 -27.32 -31.32 -1.60
C PHE A 427 -27.86 -31.54 -0.18
N LEU A 428 -27.48 -32.67 0.43
CA LEU A 428 -27.96 -33.11 1.74
C LEU A 428 -27.49 -32.22 2.92
N LYS A 429 -26.52 -31.31 2.71
CA LYS A 429 -25.97 -30.43 3.76
C LYS A 429 -26.19 -28.97 3.42
N LYS A 430 -26.68 -28.21 4.40
CA LYS A 430 -26.77 -26.75 4.37
C LYS A 430 -25.36 -26.18 4.28
N GLN A 431 -24.91 -25.83 3.08
CA GLN A 431 -23.58 -25.27 2.89
C GLN A 431 -23.56 -23.80 3.30
N THR A 432 -22.70 -23.50 4.25
CA THR A 432 -22.32 -22.13 4.66
C THR A 432 -21.71 -21.37 3.48
N PRO A 433 -22.02 -20.07 3.33
CA PRO A 433 -21.64 -19.32 2.15
C PRO A 433 -20.13 -18.98 2.13
N LYS A 434 -19.57 -18.85 0.92
CA LYS A 434 -18.33 -18.10 0.70
C LYS A 434 -18.68 -16.63 0.46
N ALA A 435 -17.87 -15.74 1.03
CA ALA A 435 -17.97 -14.31 0.78
C ALA A 435 -16.89 -13.88 -0.22
N VAL A 436 -17.28 -13.16 -1.25
CA VAL A 436 -16.37 -12.51 -2.21
C VAL A 436 -16.38 -11.03 -1.93
N LEU A 437 -15.23 -10.49 -1.50
CA LEU A 437 -15.03 -9.07 -1.27
C LEU A 437 -14.39 -8.44 -2.50
N VAL A 438 -15.04 -7.46 -3.10
CA VAL A 438 -14.53 -6.73 -4.28
C VAL A 438 -14.10 -5.33 -3.87
N ALA A 439 -12.86 -4.98 -4.17
CA ALA A 439 -12.33 -3.63 -4.02
C ALA A 439 -11.93 -3.08 -5.40
N SER A 440 -12.66 -2.06 -5.85
CA SER A 440 -12.49 -1.44 -7.17
C SER A 440 -13.08 -0.04 -7.19
N LEU A 441 -12.53 0.84 -8.03
CA LEU A 441 -13.16 2.12 -8.35
C LEU A 441 -14.51 1.94 -9.05
N TYR A 442 -14.67 0.86 -9.82
CA TYR A 442 -15.81 0.57 -10.68
C TYR A 442 -16.72 -0.47 -10.03
N SER A 443 -18.03 -0.20 -9.96
CA SER A 443 -19.04 -1.10 -9.39
C SER A 443 -19.35 -2.28 -10.31
N GLU A 444 -19.09 -2.11 -11.60
CA GLU A 444 -19.40 -3.05 -12.67
C GLU A 444 -18.85 -4.45 -12.37
N TYR A 445 -17.67 -4.58 -11.77
CA TYR A 445 -17.08 -5.88 -11.46
C TYR A 445 -17.84 -6.60 -10.34
N GLY A 446 -18.16 -5.90 -9.24
CA GLY A 446 -18.91 -6.48 -8.13
C GLY A 446 -20.33 -6.85 -8.55
N GLU A 447 -21.02 -5.97 -9.27
CA GLU A 447 -22.39 -6.20 -9.72
C GLU A 447 -22.49 -7.31 -10.78
N GLN A 448 -21.55 -7.42 -11.72
CA GLN A 448 -21.53 -8.53 -12.67
C GLN A 448 -21.26 -9.87 -11.98
N LEU A 449 -20.27 -9.97 -11.10
CA LEU A 449 -19.99 -11.19 -10.34
C LEU A 449 -21.20 -11.60 -9.49
N LYS A 450 -21.83 -10.63 -8.81
CA LYS A 450 -23.04 -10.85 -8.02
C LYS A 450 -24.18 -11.36 -8.89
N THR A 451 -24.38 -10.79 -10.07
CA THR A 451 -25.41 -11.22 -11.03
C THR A 451 -25.18 -12.66 -11.48
N ILE A 452 -23.93 -13.00 -11.85
CA ILE A 452 -23.54 -14.33 -12.30
C ILE A 452 -23.83 -15.39 -11.24
N TYR A 453 -23.37 -15.19 -10.00
CA TYR A 453 -23.55 -16.16 -8.91
C TYR A 453 -24.95 -16.16 -8.30
N LYS A 454 -25.73 -15.10 -8.47
CA LYS A 454 -27.15 -15.08 -8.06
C LYS A 454 -28.05 -15.80 -9.07
N ALA A 455 -27.74 -15.72 -10.36
CA ALA A 455 -28.54 -16.30 -11.43
C ALA A 455 -28.31 -17.81 -11.64
N ASN A 456 -27.19 -18.35 -11.14
CA ASN A 456 -26.76 -19.72 -11.41
C ASN A 456 -26.54 -20.50 -10.11
N THR A 457 -26.82 -21.80 -10.14
CA THR A 457 -26.39 -22.72 -9.09
C THR A 457 -24.94 -23.14 -9.32
N THR A 458 -24.21 -23.46 -8.25
CA THR A 458 -22.83 -23.94 -8.32
C THR A 458 -22.81 -25.46 -8.41
N VAL A 459 -21.81 -26.03 -9.09
CA VAL A 459 -21.66 -27.49 -9.21
C VAL A 459 -21.46 -28.15 -7.85
N THR A 460 -20.81 -27.45 -6.92
CA THR A 460 -20.53 -27.90 -5.55
C THR A 460 -21.69 -27.70 -4.59
N GLY A 461 -22.70 -26.90 -4.95
CA GLY A 461 -23.79 -26.49 -4.04
C GLY A 461 -23.39 -25.37 -3.06
N GLU A 462 -22.15 -24.85 -3.15
CA GLU A 462 -21.67 -23.72 -2.35
C GLU A 462 -22.43 -22.44 -2.72
N VAL A 463 -22.85 -21.68 -1.70
CA VAL A 463 -23.51 -20.37 -1.88
C VAL A 463 -22.46 -19.26 -1.92
N ILE A 464 -22.42 -18.48 -2.99
CA ILE A 464 -21.47 -17.37 -3.15
C ILE A 464 -22.19 -16.05 -2.92
N LYS A 465 -21.68 -15.22 -2.00
CA LYS A 465 -22.18 -13.87 -1.73
C LYS A 465 -21.11 -12.85 -2.08
N VAL A 466 -21.44 -11.91 -2.96
CA VAL A 466 -20.51 -10.88 -3.43
C VAL A 466 -20.82 -9.55 -2.76
N TYR A 467 -19.79 -8.89 -2.24
CA TYR A 467 -19.87 -7.62 -1.53
C TYR A 467 -18.81 -6.65 -2.04
N GLN A 468 -19.20 -5.40 -2.28
CA GLN A 468 -18.29 -4.32 -2.66
C GLN A 468 -18.52 -3.13 -1.71
N PRO A 469 -17.55 -2.76 -0.85
CA PRO A 469 -17.75 -1.71 0.15
C PRO A 469 -17.97 -0.32 -0.46
N SER A 470 -17.25 0.00 -1.53
CA SER A 470 -17.40 1.28 -2.23
C SER A 470 -17.05 1.18 -3.72
N HIS A 471 -17.42 2.24 -4.47
CA HIS A 471 -17.12 2.40 -5.90
C HIS A 471 -17.00 3.89 -6.24
N GLU A 472 -15.81 4.46 -6.07
CA GLU A 472 -15.62 5.92 -6.19
C GLU A 472 -15.54 6.44 -7.64
N GLY A 473 -15.53 5.56 -8.64
CA GLY A 473 -15.45 5.83 -10.09
C GLY A 473 -14.09 6.35 -10.56
N ARG A 474 -13.40 7.15 -9.71
CA ARG A 474 -12.07 7.69 -9.96
C ARG A 474 -11.29 7.85 -8.65
N GLN A 475 -9.97 7.83 -8.76
CA GLN A 475 -9.10 8.18 -7.64
C GLN A 475 -9.23 9.68 -7.33
N LYS A 476 -9.37 10.04 -6.05
CA LYS A 476 -9.47 11.43 -5.58
C LYS A 476 -8.29 11.74 -4.67
N SER A 477 -7.23 12.30 -5.24
CA SER A 477 -6.08 12.77 -4.46
C SER A 477 -6.48 13.91 -3.52
N ASN A 478 -5.83 14.01 -2.36
CA ASN A 478 -6.07 15.07 -1.37
C ASN A 478 -7.49 15.07 -0.78
N ASN A 479 -8.12 13.89 -0.67
CA ASN A 479 -9.45 13.73 -0.08
C ASN A 479 -9.41 12.71 1.06
N ASP A 480 -9.65 13.18 2.28
CA ASP A 480 -9.53 12.41 3.52
C ASP A 480 -10.55 11.25 3.54
N THR A 481 -11.82 11.53 3.19
CA THR A 481 -12.88 10.52 3.10
C THR A 481 -12.57 9.44 2.05
N HIS A 482 -11.97 9.81 0.91
CA HIS A 482 -11.52 8.87 -0.11
C HIS A 482 -10.46 7.93 0.45
N ASN A 483 -9.46 8.45 1.16
CA ASN A 483 -8.39 7.63 1.72
C ASN A 483 -8.87 6.76 2.90
N ILE A 484 -9.85 7.20 3.69
CA ILE A 484 -10.46 6.35 4.73
C ILE A 484 -11.16 5.14 4.11
N LYS A 485 -11.92 5.32 3.02
CA LYS A 485 -12.54 4.21 2.27
C LYS A 485 -11.49 3.29 1.67
N ALA A 486 -10.48 3.84 1.00
CA ALA A 486 -9.38 3.07 0.44
C ALA A 486 -8.66 2.25 1.52
N TRP A 487 -8.40 2.85 2.70
CA TRP A 487 -7.77 2.16 3.82
C TRP A 487 -8.67 1.05 4.38
N THR A 488 -9.97 1.31 4.50
CA THR A 488 -10.98 0.32 4.91
C THR A 488 -10.96 -0.90 3.98
N GLU A 489 -10.97 -0.68 2.67
CA GLU A 489 -10.92 -1.75 1.67
C GLU A 489 -9.59 -2.54 1.69
N ILE A 490 -8.44 -1.86 1.77
CA ILE A 490 -7.13 -2.52 1.93
C ILE A 490 -7.15 -3.43 3.16
N TYR A 491 -7.66 -2.93 4.28
CA TYR A 491 -7.69 -3.68 5.52
C TYR A 491 -8.64 -4.87 5.41
N LEU A 492 -9.85 -4.70 4.87
CA LEU A 492 -10.80 -5.80 4.68
C LEU A 492 -10.27 -6.90 3.76
N LEU A 493 -9.60 -6.53 2.66
CA LEU A 493 -8.92 -7.51 1.79
C LEU A 493 -7.86 -8.30 2.56
N SER A 494 -7.12 -7.65 3.46
CA SER A 494 -6.12 -8.34 4.29
C SER A 494 -6.71 -9.30 5.34
N LEU A 495 -8.05 -9.31 5.50
CA LEU A 495 -8.79 -10.27 6.35
C LEU A 495 -9.34 -11.45 5.55
N CYS A 496 -9.17 -11.46 4.22
CA CYS A 496 -9.58 -12.58 3.37
C CYS A 496 -8.65 -13.79 3.52
N ASP A 497 -9.15 -14.96 3.16
CA ASP A 497 -8.44 -16.23 3.20
C ASP A 497 -7.58 -16.45 1.95
N ALA A 498 -8.02 -15.90 0.82
CA ALA A 498 -7.28 -15.86 -0.43
C ALA A 498 -7.51 -14.53 -1.16
N LEU A 499 -6.55 -14.14 -2.00
CA LEU A 499 -6.59 -12.89 -2.76
C LEU A 499 -6.28 -13.12 -4.23
N ILE A 500 -7.09 -12.50 -5.10
CA ILE A 500 -6.74 -12.20 -6.48
C ILE A 500 -6.45 -10.70 -6.58
N THR A 501 -5.30 -10.32 -7.13
CA THR A 501 -4.85 -8.93 -7.21
C THR A 501 -4.54 -8.52 -8.64
N SER A 502 -4.70 -7.24 -8.93
CA SER A 502 -4.34 -6.66 -10.23
C SER A 502 -2.84 -6.37 -10.31
N PRO A 503 -2.21 -6.57 -11.48
CA PRO A 503 -0.78 -6.38 -11.65
C PRO A 503 -0.38 -4.91 -11.41
N LYS A 504 0.79 -4.69 -10.80
CA LYS A 504 1.38 -3.37 -10.46
C LYS A 504 0.61 -2.58 -9.40
N SER A 505 -0.48 -3.11 -8.86
CA SER A 505 -1.31 -2.40 -7.89
C SER A 505 -0.70 -2.43 -6.49
N THR A 506 -0.14 -1.31 -6.06
CA THR A 506 0.42 -1.16 -4.70
C THR A 506 -0.66 -1.23 -3.63
N PHE A 507 -1.92 -0.92 -3.96
CA PHE A 507 -3.08 -1.19 -3.10
C PHE A 507 -3.20 -2.69 -2.79
N GLY A 508 -3.06 -3.54 -3.82
CA GLY A 508 -3.02 -4.99 -3.65
C GLY A 508 -1.82 -5.46 -2.84
N TYR A 509 -0.64 -4.85 -3.07
CA TYR A 509 0.56 -5.17 -2.31
C TYR A 509 0.38 -4.99 -0.81
N VAL A 510 -0.14 -3.84 -0.40
CA VAL A 510 -0.39 -3.58 1.03
C VAL A 510 -1.36 -4.62 1.60
N ALA A 511 -2.48 -4.88 0.92
CA ALA A 511 -3.50 -5.81 1.40
C ALA A 511 -2.95 -7.23 1.63
N HIS A 512 -2.28 -7.80 0.62
CA HIS A 512 -1.77 -9.16 0.73
C HIS A 512 -0.60 -9.27 1.71
N SER A 513 0.26 -8.24 1.79
CA SER A 513 1.39 -8.24 2.70
C SER A 513 0.95 -8.10 4.17
N LEU A 514 -0.04 -7.25 4.47
CA LEU A 514 -0.65 -7.16 5.80
C LEU A 514 -1.33 -8.48 6.21
N GLY A 515 -2.00 -9.14 5.27
CA GLY A 515 -2.67 -10.42 5.49
C GLY A 515 -1.72 -11.62 5.61
N GLY A 516 -0.45 -11.46 5.23
CA GLY A 516 0.49 -12.59 5.17
C GLY A 516 0.18 -13.57 4.02
N LEU A 517 -0.37 -13.05 2.92
CA LEU A 517 -0.95 -13.83 1.82
C LEU A 517 -0.07 -13.73 0.57
N LYS A 518 0.20 -14.87 -0.07
CA LYS A 518 0.70 -14.93 -1.45
C LYS A 518 -0.50 -14.83 -2.39
N PRO A 519 -0.74 -13.72 -3.10
CA PRO A 519 -1.93 -13.58 -3.96
C PRO A 519 -1.78 -14.38 -5.27
N TRP A 520 -2.89 -14.53 -5.97
CA TRP A 520 -2.92 -14.80 -7.41
C TRP A 520 -2.97 -13.48 -8.16
N ILE A 521 -2.03 -13.25 -9.08
CA ILE A 521 -1.91 -11.99 -9.81
C ILE A 521 -2.43 -12.19 -11.23
N LEU A 522 -3.41 -11.39 -11.62
CA LEU A 522 -3.97 -11.41 -12.98
C LEU A 522 -2.89 -11.04 -14.01
N HIS A 523 -2.90 -11.71 -15.16
CA HIS A 523 -1.96 -11.43 -16.25
C HIS A 523 -2.31 -10.18 -17.06
N ARG A 524 -3.52 -9.63 -16.84
CA ARG A 524 -4.12 -8.45 -17.49
C ARG A 524 -4.62 -8.78 -18.89
N ALA A 525 -5.93 -8.92 -19.02
CA ALA A 525 -6.60 -9.00 -20.31
C ALA A 525 -6.36 -7.78 -21.20
N TYR A 526 -6.40 -8.02 -22.52
CA TYR A 526 -6.25 -7.02 -23.57
C TYR A 526 -7.34 -7.20 -24.61
N GLY A 527 -8.11 -6.15 -24.89
CA GLY A 527 -9.30 -6.26 -25.76
C GLY A 527 -10.28 -7.29 -25.21
N GLU A 528 -10.69 -8.25 -26.05
CA GLU A 528 -11.59 -9.35 -25.68
C GLU A 528 -10.84 -10.64 -25.32
N THR A 529 -9.51 -10.62 -25.30
CA THR A 529 -8.69 -11.81 -25.07
C THR A 529 -8.32 -11.94 -23.59
N ILE A 530 -8.61 -13.12 -23.02
CA ILE A 530 -8.18 -13.52 -21.69
C ILE A 530 -6.83 -14.25 -21.82
N PRO A 531 -5.79 -13.88 -21.04
CA PRO A 531 -4.51 -14.59 -21.05
C PRO A 531 -4.66 -16.05 -20.62
N ASN A 532 -3.78 -16.92 -21.13
CA ASN A 532 -3.65 -18.30 -20.65
C ASN A 532 -2.19 -18.55 -20.20
N PRO A 533 -1.93 -18.77 -18.90
CA PRO A 533 -2.92 -18.78 -17.82
C PRO A 533 -3.53 -17.39 -17.53
N PRO A 534 -4.76 -17.30 -16.98
CA PRO A 534 -5.42 -16.03 -16.61
C PRO A 534 -4.73 -15.32 -15.43
N CYS A 535 -4.06 -16.07 -14.56
CA CYS A 535 -3.30 -15.52 -13.45
C CYS A 535 -2.17 -16.46 -13.04
N GLN A 536 -1.24 -15.95 -12.23
CA GLN A 536 -0.15 -16.72 -11.67
C GLN A 536 0.03 -16.44 -10.17
N ARG A 537 0.56 -17.41 -9.43
CA ARG A 537 0.82 -17.22 -8.00
C ARG A 537 2.02 -16.30 -7.81
N ALA A 538 1.91 -15.33 -6.91
CA ALA A 538 3.06 -14.56 -6.47
C ALA A 538 4.12 -15.46 -5.81
N LYS A 539 5.40 -15.19 -6.07
CA LYS A 539 6.56 -15.88 -5.51
C LYS A 539 6.64 -15.70 -3.99
N SER A 540 6.21 -14.56 -3.48
CA SER A 540 6.11 -14.27 -2.05
C SER A 540 5.02 -13.25 -1.75
N MET A 541 4.78 -13.00 -0.46
CA MET A 541 3.84 -11.98 0.00
C MET A 541 4.41 -10.56 0.01
N GLU A 542 5.68 -10.36 -0.36
CA GLU A 542 6.31 -9.04 -0.36
C GLU A 542 5.81 -8.13 -1.50
N PRO A 543 5.75 -6.80 -1.29
CA PRO A 543 5.51 -5.85 -2.37
C PRO A 543 6.62 -5.90 -3.44
N CYS A 544 6.26 -5.56 -4.68
CA CYS A 544 7.24 -5.37 -5.74
C CYS A 544 7.88 -3.98 -5.69
N PHE A 545 9.20 -3.90 -5.77
CA PHE A 545 9.93 -2.68 -6.10
C PHE A 545 9.92 -2.48 -7.61
N HIS A 546 9.14 -1.50 -8.10
CA HIS A 546 8.89 -1.35 -9.53
C HIS A 546 10.07 -0.78 -10.33
N TYR A 547 10.89 0.06 -9.70
CA TYR A 547 11.99 0.77 -10.36
C TYR A 547 13.30 0.60 -9.57
N PRO A 548 13.84 -0.63 -9.51
CA PRO A 548 15.08 -0.93 -8.82
C PRO A 548 16.30 -0.33 -9.53
N PRO A 549 17.43 -0.16 -8.82
CA PRO A 549 18.69 0.20 -9.46
C PRO A 549 19.12 -0.90 -10.43
N LYS A 550 19.92 -0.52 -11.44
CA LYS A 550 20.41 -1.42 -12.49
C LYS A 550 21.92 -1.64 -12.48
N TYR A 551 22.68 -0.89 -11.67
CA TYR A 551 24.14 -0.86 -11.71
C TYR A 551 24.77 -1.48 -10.46
N ASP A 552 25.73 -2.39 -10.62
CA ASP A 552 26.57 -2.86 -9.51
C ASP A 552 27.60 -1.79 -9.15
N CYS A 553 27.61 -1.39 -7.87
CA CYS A 553 28.46 -0.32 -7.35
C CYS A 553 29.97 -0.64 -7.37
N ARG A 554 30.34 -1.93 -7.38
CA ARG A 554 31.72 -2.40 -7.38
C ARG A 554 32.22 -2.69 -8.78
N ALA A 555 31.40 -3.37 -9.58
CA ALA A 555 31.75 -3.74 -10.95
C ALA A 555 31.57 -2.57 -11.94
N ASN A 556 30.79 -1.54 -11.57
CA ASN A 556 30.44 -0.40 -12.41
C ASN A 556 29.81 -0.82 -13.76
N LEU A 557 28.99 -1.87 -13.72
CA LEU A 557 28.34 -2.48 -14.88
C LEU A 557 26.86 -2.68 -14.58
N THR A 558 26.03 -2.71 -15.63
CA THR A 558 24.63 -3.10 -15.52
C THR A 558 24.55 -4.56 -15.06
N THR A 559 23.73 -4.87 -14.06
CA THR A 559 23.65 -6.22 -13.48
C THR A 559 22.22 -6.56 -13.10
N ASP A 560 21.83 -7.80 -13.37
CA ASP A 560 20.62 -8.38 -12.81
C ASP A 560 20.89 -8.89 -11.39
N PHE A 561 20.43 -8.14 -10.40
CA PHE A 561 20.57 -8.48 -8.99
C PHE A 561 19.94 -9.83 -8.59
N THR A 562 19.01 -10.37 -9.38
CA THR A 562 18.41 -11.69 -9.09
C THR A 562 19.39 -12.85 -9.31
N SER A 563 20.45 -12.63 -10.10
CA SER A 563 21.54 -13.59 -10.26
C SER A 563 22.51 -13.61 -9.07
N LEU A 564 22.60 -12.49 -8.35
CA LEU A 564 23.54 -12.31 -7.23
C LEU A 564 22.93 -12.64 -5.87
N PHE A 565 21.62 -12.44 -5.71
CA PHE A 565 20.93 -12.57 -4.43
C PHE A 565 19.82 -13.62 -4.52
N HIS A 566 20.03 -14.80 -3.91
CA HIS A 566 19.07 -15.92 -3.94
C HIS A 566 17.68 -15.58 -3.36
N HIS A 567 17.63 -14.64 -2.41
CA HIS A 567 16.41 -14.14 -1.78
C HIS A 567 15.76 -12.99 -2.57
N MET A 568 16.15 -12.82 -3.83
CA MET A 568 15.65 -11.80 -4.76
C MET A 568 15.12 -12.46 -6.02
N LYS A 569 13.95 -12.05 -6.50
CA LYS A 569 13.41 -12.47 -7.79
C LYS A 569 12.77 -11.30 -8.52
N HIS A 570 12.71 -11.40 -9.84
CA HIS A 570 11.89 -10.49 -10.63
C HIS A 570 10.42 -10.64 -10.27
N CYS A 571 9.71 -9.52 -10.23
CA CYS A 571 8.28 -9.51 -9.99
C CYS A 571 7.51 -10.13 -11.15
N GLU A 572 6.38 -10.75 -10.81
CA GLU A 572 5.42 -11.39 -11.71
C GLU A 572 4.72 -10.38 -12.61
N ASP A 573 4.60 -9.14 -12.15
CA ASP A 573 3.64 -8.17 -12.64
C ASP A 573 4.25 -6.83 -13.08
N LYS A 574 5.56 -6.65 -12.86
CA LYS A 574 6.34 -5.51 -13.33
C LYS A 574 7.67 -5.98 -13.88
N ASN A 575 7.81 -5.91 -15.20
CA ASN A 575 9.08 -6.22 -15.87
C ASN A 575 10.23 -5.40 -15.27
N GLY A 576 11.35 -6.06 -14.99
CA GLY A 576 12.53 -5.49 -14.33
C GLY A 576 12.34 -5.16 -12.84
N GLY A 577 11.13 -5.27 -12.27
CA GLY A 577 10.90 -5.05 -10.86
C GLY A 577 11.51 -6.15 -9.99
N LEU A 578 11.81 -5.85 -8.73
CA LEU A 578 12.39 -6.80 -7.78
C LEU A 578 11.46 -7.05 -6.58
N ARG A 579 11.42 -8.28 -6.11
CA ARG A 579 10.71 -8.71 -4.90
C ARG A 579 11.61 -9.62 -4.07
N LEU A 580 11.50 -9.51 -2.75
CA LEU A 580 12.16 -10.44 -1.83
C LEU A 580 11.40 -11.76 -1.77
N VAL A 581 12.13 -12.86 -1.75
CA VAL A 581 11.59 -14.22 -1.57
C VAL A 581 12.36 -14.92 -0.46
N ASN A 582 11.72 -15.84 0.24
CA ASN A 582 12.44 -16.73 1.13
C ASN A 582 12.97 -17.93 0.32
N ALA A 583 14.29 -18.07 0.21
CA ALA A 583 14.91 -19.12 -0.61
C ALA A 583 14.79 -20.53 0.01
N ASN A 584 14.39 -20.63 1.27
CA ASN A 584 14.27 -21.88 2.01
C ASN A 584 12.83 -22.46 2.02
N ARG A 585 11.93 -21.98 1.15
CA ARG A 585 10.52 -22.41 1.09
C ARG A 585 10.07 -22.79 -0.32
#